data_AF-A0A1S2QYQ5-F1
#
_entry.id   AF-A0A1S2QYQ5-F1
#
_cell.length_a   1.000
_cell.length_b   1.000
_cell.length_c   1.000
_cell.angle_alpha   90.00
_cell.angle_beta   90.00
_cell.angle_gamma   90.00
#
_symmetry.space_group_name_H-M   'P 1'
#
loop_
_entity.id
_entity.type
_entity.pdbx_description
1 polymer ?
#
loop_
_entity_poly.entity_id
_entity_poly.type
_entity_poly.pdbx_seq_one_letter_code
_entity_poly.pdbx_strand_id
1 'polypeptide(L)'
;MGKYIHPSSLLCTDAATNYKKFAKIKQKQRVKKGIFHIQHVNNFHSRLKTWIRRFQGVATKYLDNYLYWFRWLEIDKHLAFEKQVEQMLISACRKSTNTTVQLLRTA
;
A
#
# COMPACT_ATOMS: atom_id res chain seq x y z
N MET A 1 17.27 3.59 11.70
CA MET A 1 16.66 3.10 10.45
C MET A 1 17.51 2.02 9.75
N GLY A 2 18.83 2.19 9.59
CA GLY A 2 19.67 1.27 8.79
C GLY A 2 19.92 -0.16 9.32
N LYS A 3 19.45 -0.52 10.52
CA LYS A 3 19.60 -1.89 11.07
C LYS A 3 18.51 -2.87 10.59
N TYR A 4 17.39 -2.37 10.05
CA TYR A 4 16.21 -3.18 9.71
C TYR A 4 15.89 -3.24 8.22
N ILE A 5 16.73 -2.62 7.39
CA ILE A 5 16.55 -2.61 5.93
C ILE A 5 17.60 -3.56 5.36
N HIS A 6 17.14 -4.54 4.60
CA HIS A 6 18.05 -5.50 3.97
C HIS A 6 19.03 -4.77 3.04
N PRO A 7 20.33 -5.11 3.01
CA PRO A 7 21.31 -4.41 2.17
C PRO A 7 20.99 -4.38 0.67
N SER A 8 20.20 -5.35 0.19
CA SER A 8 19.73 -5.40 -1.21
C SER A 8 18.44 -4.61 -1.50
N SER A 9 17.87 -3.93 -0.50
CA SER A 9 16.64 -3.16 -0.69
C SER A 9 16.87 -2.00 -1.66
N LEU A 10 15.92 -1.81 -2.59
CA LEU A 10 15.93 -0.75 -3.57
C LEU A 10 15.16 0.47 -3.06
N LEU A 11 15.82 1.63 -2.99
CA LEU A 11 15.14 2.88 -2.65
C LEU A 11 14.43 3.46 -3.88
N CYS A 12 13.12 3.68 -3.77
CA CYS A 12 12.31 4.36 -4.78
C CYS A 12 11.78 5.69 -4.20
N THR A 13 12.14 6.82 -4.80
CA THR A 13 11.74 8.16 -4.33
C THR A 13 11.53 9.11 -5.51
N ASP A 14 10.61 10.06 -5.35
CA ASP A 14 10.29 11.16 -6.25
C ASP A 14 11.32 12.32 -6.22
N ALA A 15 12.60 11.98 -5.99
CA ALA A 15 13.71 12.91 -5.87
C ALA A 15 13.71 13.81 -4.61
N ALA A 16 12.98 13.43 -3.56
CA ALA A 16 13.07 14.06 -2.24
C ALA A 16 14.52 14.04 -1.69
N THR A 17 15.03 15.23 -1.34
CA THR A 17 16.46 15.48 -1.11
C THR A 17 17.02 14.80 0.15
N ASN A 18 16.18 14.64 1.17
CA ASN A 18 16.49 13.90 2.40
C ASN A 18 16.78 12.41 2.12
N TYR A 19 16.02 11.77 1.23
CA TYR A 19 16.18 10.36 0.90
C TYR A 19 17.40 10.06 0.02
N LYS A 20 17.84 11.05 -0.80
CA LYS A 20 19.05 10.93 -1.63
C LYS A 20 20.32 10.67 -0.83
N LYS A 21 20.40 11.15 0.42
CA LYS A 21 21.55 10.93 1.31
C LYS A 21 21.67 9.48 1.79
N PHE A 22 20.56 8.74 1.80
CA PHE A 22 20.54 7.33 2.23
C PHE A 22 20.82 6.34 1.09
N ALA A 23 20.78 6.78 -0.16
CA ALA A 23 21.05 5.92 -1.32
C ALA A 23 22.56 5.73 -1.54
N LYS A 24 23.05 4.49 -1.41
CA LYS A 24 24.44 4.13 -1.76
C LYS A 24 24.71 4.25 -3.26
N ILE A 25 23.75 3.85 -4.10
CA ILE A 25 23.84 3.90 -5.56
C ILE A 25 22.68 4.75 -6.08
N LYS A 26 22.99 5.77 -6.88
CA LYS A 26 22.02 6.70 -7.45
C LYS A 26 21.78 6.32 -8.92
N GLN A 27 20.70 5.60 -9.20
CA GLN A 27 20.24 5.36 -10.57
C GLN A 27 19.07 6.31 -10.87
N LYS A 28 19.20 7.14 -11.92
CA LYS A 28 18.15 8.08 -12.37
C LYS A 28 17.13 7.41 -13.30
N GLN A 29 16.73 6.17 -12.99
CA GLN A 29 15.69 5.49 -13.75
C GLN A 29 14.32 5.76 -13.12
N ARG A 30 13.42 6.34 -13.92
CA ARG A 30 12.03 6.66 -13.49
C ARG A 30 11.18 5.40 -13.30
N VAL A 31 11.50 4.33 -14.03
CA VAL A 31 10.86 3.02 -13.92
C VAL A 31 11.96 1.96 -13.92
N LYS A 32 11.99 1.08 -12.90
CA LYS A 32 12.89 -0.08 -12.88
C LYS A 32 12.06 -1.36 -12.87
N LYS A 33 12.33 -2.26 -13.82
CA LYS A 33 11.65 -3.56 -13.98
C LYS A 33 10.11 -3.47 -14.12
N GLY A 34 9.54 -2.33 -14.48
CA GLY A 34 8.07 -2.11 -14.59
C GLY A 34 7.30 -2.11 -13.26
N ILE A 35 7.81 -2.79 -12.23
CA ILE A 35 7.18 -2.94 -10.91
C ILE A 35 7.52 -1.81 -9.93
N PHE A 36 8.68 -1.17 -10.10
CA PHE A 36 9.13 -0.10 -9.19
C PHE A 36 8.81 1.27 -9.79
N HIS A 37 7.59 1.74 -9.56
CA HIS A 37 7.10 3.05 -10.03
C HIS A 37 6.43 3.82 -8.89
N ILE A 38 7.09 4.89 -8.42
CA ILE A 38 6.60 5.70 -7.28
C ILE A 38 5.22 6.31 -7.54
N GLN A 39 4.86 6.57 -8.80
CA GLN A 39 3.52 7.10 -9.11
C GLN A 39 2.40 6.12 -8.80
N HIS A 40 2.64 4.79 -8.81
CA HIS A 40 1.61 3.85 -8.36
C HIS A 40 1.29 4.06 -6.88
N VAL A 41 2.32 4.24 -6.05
CA VAL A 41 2.17 4.54 -4.62
C VAL A 41 1.49 5.90 -4.43
N ASN A 42 1.93 6.93 -5.16
CA ASN A 42 1.33 8.26 -5.09
C ASN A 42 -0.15 8.25 -5.50
N ASN A 43 -0.49 7.53 -6.57
CA ASN A 43 -1.85 7.39 -7.05
C ASN A 43 -2.73 6.63 -6.04
N PHE A 44 -2.23 5.53 -5.47
CA PHE A 44 -2.91 4.79 -4.40
C PHE A 44 -3.17 5.69 -3.18
N HIS A 45 -2.17 6.44 -2.74
CA HIS A 45 -2.30 7.36 -1.61
C HIS A 45 -3.31 8.49 -1.91
N SER A 46 -3.30 9.05 -3.12
CA SER A 46 -4.28 10.07 -3.54
C SER A 46 -5.72 9.54 -3.49
N ARG A 47 -5.95 8.31 -3.96
CA ARG A 47 -7.26 7.65 -3.88
C ARG A 47 -7.68 7.42 -2.44
N LEU A 48 -6.79 6.91 -1.59
CA LEU A 48 -7.07 6.72 -0.15
C LEU A 48 -7.47 8.04 0.52
N LYS A 49 -6.70 9.11 0.29
CA LYS A 49 -6.97 10.43 0.86
C LYS A 49 -8.33 10.97 0.42
N THR A 50 -8.65 10.83 -0.86
CA THR A 50 -9.94 11.25 -1.42
C THR A 50 -11.09 10.43 -0.83
N TRP A 51 -10.90 9.12 -0.68
CA TRP A 51 -11.89 8.21 -0.12
C TRP A 51 -12.19 8.49 1.37
N ILE A 52 -11.15 8.72 2.18
CA ILE A 52 -11.27 9.05 3.62
C ILE A 52 -11.99 10.39 3.83
N ARG A 53 -11.75 11.39 2.96
CA ARG A 53 -12.32 12.75 3.10
C ARG A 53 -13.84 12.76 3.25
N ARG A 54 -14.54 11.79 2.65
CA ARG A 54 -16.00 11.67 2.70
C ARG A 54 -16.56 11.44 4.12
N PHE A 55 -15.74 10.93 5.03
CA PHE A 55 -16.14 10.63 6.41
C PHE A 55 -15.91 11.80 7.37
N GLN A 56 -15.31 12.92 6.92
CA GLN A 56 -15.01 14.11 7.75
C GLN A 56 -14.20 13.80 9.03
N GLY A 57 -13.42 12.72 9.00
CA GLY A 57 -12.69 12.19 10.15
C GLY A 57 -13.16 10.78 10.49
N VAL A 58 -12.21 9.91 10.83
CA VAL A 58 -12.50 8.55 11.29
C VAL A 58 -11.92 8.40 12.69
N ALA A 59 -12.67 7.78 13.60
CA ALA A 59 -12.13 7.48 14.92
C ALA A 59 -11.00 6.46 14.77
N THR A 60 -9.86 6.71 15.42
CA THR A 60 -8.66 5.85 15.33
C THR A 60 -8.95 4.39 15.72
N LYS A 61 -9.91 4.18 16.64
CA LYS A 61 -10.39 2.84 17.03
C LYS A 61 -10.87 1.99 15.85
N TYR A 62 -11.41 2.61 14.80
CA TYR A 62 -11.96 1.93 13.64
C TYR A 62 -11.09 2.07 12.39
N LEU A 63 -9.94 2.74 12.48
CA LEU A 63 -9.09 3.03 11.31
C LEU A 63 -8.78 1.78 10.49
N ASP A 64 -8.46 0.67 11.15
CA ASP A 64 -8.16 -0.61 10.49
C ASP A 64 -9.34 -1.10 9.65
N ASN A 65 -10.57 -0.97 10.14
CA ASN A 65 -11.78 -1.35 9.41
C ASN A 65 -11.96 -0.50 8.14
N TYR A 66 -11.71 0.82 8.25
CA TYR A 66 -11.77 1.72 7.09
C TYR A 66 -10.66 1.40 6.07
N LEU A 67 -9.45 1.12 6.52
CA LEU A 67 -8.35 0.74 5.64
C LEU A 67 -8.61 -0.59 4.93
N TYR A 68 -9.18 -1.57 5.63
CA TYR A 68 -9.63 -2.83 5.02
C TYR A 68 -10.73 -2.62 3.99
N TRP A 69 -11.73 -1.79 4.31
CA TRP A 69 -12.80 -1.47 3.38
C TRP A 69 -12.27 -0.79 2.11
N PHE A 70 -11.38 0.20 2.26
CA PHE A 70 -10.72 0.82 1.10
C PHE A 70 -9.92 -0.20 0.29
N ARG A 71 -9.20 -1.11 0.96
CA ARG A 71 -8.42 -2.16 0.29
C ARG A 71 -9.30 -3.07 -0.56
N TRP A 72 -10.48 -3.48 -0.09
CA TRP A 72 -11.41 -4.28 -0.89
C TRP A 72 -11.86 -3.53 -2.15
N LEU A 73 -12.22 -2.26 -1.99
CA LEU A 73 -12.60 -1.41 -3.13
C LEU A 73 -11.47 -1.28 -4.16
N GLU A 74 -10.20 -1.30 -3.73
CA GLU A 74 -9.05 -1.21 -4.61
C GLU A 74 -8.69 -2.51 -5.34
N ILE A 75 -8.88 -3.67 -4.71
CA ILE A 75 -8.56 -4.99 -5.29
C ILE A 75 -9.51 -5.28 -6.46
N ASP A 76 -10.80 -5.04 -6.26
CA ASP A 76 -11.84 -5.44 -7.21
C ASP A 76 -12.33 -4.28 -8.09
N LYS A 77 -11.65 -3.14 -8.09
CA LYS A 77 -12.09 -1.90 -8.79
C LYS A 77 -12.36 -2.03 -10.29
N HIS A 78 -11.84 -3.08 -10.93
CA HIS A 78 -12.03 -3.36 -12.35
C HIS A 78 -13.18 -4.34 -12.62
N LEU A 79 -13.75 -4.96 -11.59
CA LEU A 79 -14.92 -5.83 -11.69
C LEU A 79 -16.20 -5.00 -11.80
N ALA A 80 -17.24 -5.60 -12.38
CA ALA A 80 -18.59 -5.06 -12.30
C ALA A 80 -19.04 -4.97 -10.83
N PHE A 81 -19.89 -3.99 -10.51
CA PHE A 81 -20.32 -3.73 -9.13
C PHE A 81 -20.86 -4.98 -8.42
N GLU A 82 -21.71 -5.77 -9.08
CA GLU A 82 -22.24 -7.02 -8.53
C GLU A 82 -21.13 -8.01 -8.14
N LYS A 83 -20.10 -8.11 -9.00
CA LYS A 83 -18.92 -8.95 -8.74
C LYS A 83 -18.05 -8.39 -7.62
N GLN A 84 -17.95 -7.07 -7.48
CA GLN A 84 -17.25 -6.45 -6.34
C GLN A 84 -17.94 -6.82 -5.01
N VAL A 85 -19.26 -6.75 -4.97
CA VAL A 85 -20.04 -7.10 -3.77
C VAL A 85 -19.88 -8.59 -3.46
N GLU A 86 -19.96 -9.46 -4.46
CA GLU A 86 -19.75 -10.90 -4.31
C GLU A 86 -18.36 -11.21 -3.72
N GLN A 87 -17.29 -10.63 -4.30
CA GLN A 87 -15.92 -10.84 -3.81
C GLN A 87 -15.72 -10.29 -2.41
N MET A 88 -16.31 -9.13 -2.09
CA MET A 88 -16.25 -8.56 -0.75
C MET A 88 -16.86 -9.50 0.29
N LEU A 89 -18.04 -10.07 0.00
CA LEU A 89 -18.72 -11.01 0.90
C LEU A 89 -17.90 -12.29 1.11
N ILE A 90 -17.36 -12.86 0.02
CA ILE A 90 -16.50 -14.05 0.10
C ILE A 90 -15.24 -13.75 0.93
N SER A 91 -14.63 -12.57 0.75
CA SER A 91 -13.43 -12.15 1.47
C SER A 91 -13.70 -11.92 2.96
N ALA A 92 -14.86 -11.35 3.32
CA ALA A 92 -15.27 -11.14 4.70
C ALA A 92 -15.45 -12.46 5.48
N CYS A 93 -15.89 -13.51 4.79
CA CYS A 93 -16.01 -14.86 5.35
C CYS A 93 -14.67 -15.61 5.45
N ARG A 94 -13.60 -15.11 4.82
CA ARG A 94 -12.30 -15.75 4.86
C ARG A 94 -11.68 -15.55 6.25
N LYS A 95 -11.18 -16.64 6.83
CA LYS A 95 -10.56 -16.63 8.16
C LYS A 95 -9.42 -15.61 8.20
N SER A 96 -9.44 -14.72 9.20
CA SER A 96 -8.39 -13.71 9.38
C SER A 96 -7.04 -14.40 9.48
N THR A 97 -6.13 -14.05 8.58
CA THR A 97 -4.74 -14.49 8.66
C THR A 97 -4.03 -13.51 9.57
N ASN A 98 -3.76 -13.90 10.81
CA ASN A 98 -2.94 -13.12 11.75
C ASN A 98 -1.46 -13.26 11.35
N THR A 99 -1.12 -12.80 10.14
CA THR A 99 0.26 -12.75 9.69
C THR A 99 0.95 -11.60 10.39
N THR A 100 1.73 -11.92 11.42
CA THR A 100 2.51 -10.92 12.14
C THR A 100 3.57 -10.32 11.23
N VAL A 101 3.98 -9.08 11.52
CA VAL A 101 5.10 -8.42 10.82
C VAL A 101 6.36 -9.29 10.85
N GLN A 102 6.50 -10.13 11.87
CA GLN A 102 7.58 -11.09 12.02
C GLN A 102 7.54 -12.19 10.96
N LEU A 103 6.36 -12.76 10.68
CA LEU A 103 6.15 -13.74 9.61
C LEU A 103 6.40 -13.18 8.21
N LEU A 104 6.05 -11.92 7.96
CA LEU A 104 6.31 -11.25 6.67
C LEU A 104 7.79 -10.92 6.45
N ARG A 105 8.60 -10.84 7.51
CA ARG A 105 10.04 -10.54 7.43
C ARG A 105 10.90 -11.77 7.19
N THR A 106 10.38 -12.95 7.51
CA THR A 106 11.06 -14.24 7.32
C THR A 106 10.77 -14.89 5.97
N ALA A 107 9.83 -14.34 5.20
CA ALA A 107 9.44 -14.80 3.86
C ALA A 107 10.27 -14.15 2.74
#